data_AF-A0A816PWV1-F1
#
_entry.id   AF-A0A816PWV1-F1
#
_cell.length_a   1.000
_cell.length_b   1.000
_cell.length_c   1.000
_cell.angle_alpha   90.00
_cell.angle_beta   90.00
_cell.angle_gamma   90.00
#
_symmetry.space_group_name_H-M   'P 1'
#
loop_
_entity.id
_entity.type
_entity.pdbx_description
1 polymer ?
#
loop_
_entity_poly.entity_id
_entity_poly.type
_entity_poly.pdbx_seq_one_letter_code
_entity_poly.pdbx_strand_id
1 'polypeptide(L)'
;MAVVAIVAYFIYTTNHITMFKQIQKEIIPLITMKFAREGISECSSIQCSYSTQCTTKNETCCAYILKDFLVFLDGFFRRHNLTYVIIYGTLLGAVRDHTIIPWTHDIDVGYFNSTYLHSNEIRSELYENGYHLFEALGMSRLCVRKNNSIKNWLTTQIVHRKPPTVMGDLSAYIDLYTAAKSATNPISNISVYTILANNNFLTPISFERMAEIDGQTFPTVDNVHEHLVYNYGNRYMTEIR
;
A
#
# COMPACT_ATOMS: atom_id res chain seq x y z
N MET A 1 -34.93 8.35 47.54
CA MET A 1 -34.72 8.77 46.14
C MET A 1 -33.33 9.37 45.84
N ALA A 2 -32.48 9.69 46.83
CA ALA A 2 -31.14 10.24 46.56
C ALA A 2 -30.04 9.18 46.26
N VAL A 3 -30.22 7.91 46.67
CA VAL A 3 -29.18 6.86 46.51
C VAL A 3 -29.13 6.29 45.10
N VAL A 4 -30.25 6.27 44.37
CA VAL A 4 -30.31 5.76 42.98
C VAL A 4 -29.67 6.72 41.97
N ALA A 5 -29.73 8.04 42.23
CA ALA A 5 -29.14 9.05 41.37
C ALA A 5 -27.60 9.12 41.49
N ILE A 6 -27.06 8.89 42.70
CA ILE A 6 -25.60 8.92 42.93
C ILE A 6 -24.93 7.67 42.34
N VAL A 7 -25.59 6.50 42.40
CA VAL A 7 -25.09 5.26 41.77
C VAL A 7 -25.18 5.33 40.24
N ALA A 8 -26.24 5.92 39.68
CA ALA A 8 -26.35 6.14 38.24
C ALA A 8 -25.29 7.13 37.70
N TYR A 9 -24.94 8.17 38.46
CA TYR A 9 -23.91 9.15 38.07
C TYR A 9 -22.47 8.58 38.18
N PHE A 10 -22.20 7.72 39.17
CA PHE A 10 -20.92 6.99 39.25
C PHE A 10 -20.79 5.93 38.13
N ILE A 11 -21.86 5.20 37.80
CA ILE A 11 -21.89 4.26 36.65
C ILE A 11 -21.73 5.00 35.31
N TYR A 12 -22.19 6.25 35.22
CA TYR A 12 -22.11 7.07 34.01
C TYR A 12 -20.70 7.63 33.74
N THR A 13 -19.81 7.79 34.72
CA THR A 13 -18.52 8.48 34.50
C THR A 13 -17.29 7.59 34.59
N THR A 14 -17.35 6.44 35.29
CA THR A 14 -16.22 5.49 35.36
C THR A 14 -16.29 4.37 34.31
N ASN A 15 -17.43 4.17 33.64
CA ASN A 15 -17.58 3.13 32.60
C ASN A 15 -17.22 3.57 31.18
N HIS A 16 -17.18 4.88 30.87
CA HIS A 16 -16.88 5.31 29.51
C HIS A 16 -15.47 4.97 29.08
N ILE A 17 -14.47 5.10 29.96
CA ILE A 17 -13.07 4.79 29.60
C ILE A 17 -12.87 3.28 29.41
N THR A 18 -13.45 2.46 30.28
CA THR A 18 -13.32 0.99 30.21
C THR A 18 -14.08 0.42 29.01
N MET A 19 -15.30 0.90 28.78
CA MET A 19 -16.11 0.54 27.60
C MET A 19 -15.45 1.04 26.30
N PHE A 20 -14.89 2.25 26.27
CA PHE A 20 -14.17 2.76 25.10
C PHE A 20 -12.91 1.96 24.82
N LYS A 21 -12.14 1.60 25.86
CA LYS A 21 -11.00 0.69 25.74
C LYS A 21 -11.41 -0.70 25.26
N GLN A 22 -12.56 -1.20 25.69
CA GLN A 22 -13.08 -2.50 25.25
C GLN A 22 -13.57 -2.45 23.79
N ILE A 23 -14.28 -1.39 23.39
CA ILE A 23 -14.64 -1.13 21.99
C ILE A 23 -13.37 -1.07 21.12
N GLN A 24 -12.34 -0.34 21.56
CA GLN A 24 -11.07 -0.26 20.85
C GLN A 24 -10.36 -1.61 20.72
N LYS A 25 -10.45 -2.46 21.74
CA LYS A 25 -9.72 -3.74 21.79
C LYS A 25 -10.43 -4.88 21.08
N GLU A 26 -11.77 -4.92 21.12
CA GLU A 26 -12.55 -6.06 20.63
C GLU A 26 -13.35 -5.73 19.38
N ILE A 27 -14.01 -4.56 19.32
CA ILE A 27 -14.97 -4.23 18.26
C ILE A 27 -14.28 -3.57 17.07
N ILE A 28 -13.37 -2.61 17.28
CA ILE A 28 -12.65 -1.92 16.19
C ILE A 28 -11.92 -2.92 15.27
N PRO A 29 -11.18 -3.93 15.77
CA PRO A 29 -10.52 -4.90 14.91
C PRO A 29 -11.51 -5.71 14.06
N LEU A 30 -12.63 -6.14 14.64
CA LEU A 30 -13.69 -6.87 13.93
C LEU A 30 -14.30 -6.03 12.80
N ILE A 31 -14.61 -4.76 13.09
CA ILE A 31 -15.15 -3.82 12.11
C ILE A 31 -14.13 -3.53 11.00
N THR A 32 -12.88 -3.27 11.36
CA THR A 32 -11.79 -3.02 10.41
C THR A 32 -11.57 -4.22 9.50
N MET A 33 -11.61 -5.43 10.06
CA MET A 33 -11.50 -6.66 9.30
C MET A 33 -12.71 -6.90 8.38
N LYS A 34 -13.92 -6.50 8.80
CA LYS A 34 -15.11 -6.56 7.94
C LYS A 34 -14.98 -5.61 6.74
N PHE A 35 -14.63 -4.34 6.96
CA PHE A 35 -14.43 -3.38 5.87
C PHE A 35 -13.30 -3.79 4.93
N ALA A 36 -12.19 -4.31 5.48
CA ALA A 36 -11.11 -4.86 4.68
C ALA A 36 -11.60 -5.99 3.76
N ARG A 37 -12.42 -6.92 4.28
CA ARG A 37 -12.99 -8.02 3.48
C ARG A 37 -13.93 -7.51 2.39
N GLU A 38 -14.75 -6.50 2.69
CA GLU A 38 -15.66 -5.89 1.72
C GLU A 38 -14.87 -5.22 0.59
N GLY A 39 -13.83 -4.43 0.89
CA GLY A 39 -12.96 -3.83 -0.13
C GLY A 39 -12.22 -4.87 -0.99
N ILE A 40 -11.63 -5.89 -0.35
CA ILE A 40 -10.95 -7.00 -1.05
C ILE A 40 -11.93 -7.74 -1.98
N SER A 41 -13.22 -7.80 -1.62
CA SER A 41 -14.24 -8.48 -2.42
C SER A 41 -14.50 -7.80 -3.77
N GLU A 42 -14.06 -6.56 -3.98
CA GLU A 42 -14.10 -5.87 -5.28
C GLU A 42 -12.83 -6.08 -6.13
N CYS A 43 -11.80 -6.76 -5.62
CA CYS A 43 -10.53 -6.99 -6.31
C CYS A 43 -10.52 -8.24 -7.21
N SER A 44 -9.96 -8.13 -8.41
CA SER A 44 -9.84 -9.20 -9.42
C SER A 44 -8.74 -10.19 -9.06
N SER A 45 -9.03 -11.47 -8.83
CA SER A 45 -7.95 -12.47 -8.66
C SER A 45 -7.14 -12.62 -9.96
N ILE A 46 -5.81 -12.53 -9.87
CA ILE A 46 -4.90 -12.63 -11.02
C ILE A 46 -4.06 -13.89 -10.87
N GLN A 47 -4.13 -14.78 -11.86
CA GLN A 47 -3.30 -15.97 -11.89
C GLN A 47 -1.97 -15.66 -12.55
N CYS A 48 -0.89 -15.82 -11.78
CA CYS A 48 0.47 -15.59 -12.22
C CYS A 48 1.45 -16.43 -11.39
N SER A 49 2.69 -16.49 -11.86
CA SER A 49 3.77 -17.22 -11.22
C SER A 49 4.61 -16.31 -10.31
N TYR A 50 4.79 -16.75 -9.08
CA TYR A 50 5.64 -16.12 -8.05
C TYR A 50 7.07 -16.70 -8.04
N SER A 51 7.41 -17.50 -9.06
CA SER A 51 8.71 -18.15 -9.18
C SER A 51 9.82 -17.15 -9.51
N THR A 52 10.99 -17.32 -8.90
CA THR A 52 12.22 -16.61 -9.27
C THR A 52 12.71 -16.96 -10.67
N GLN A 53 12.28 -18.10 -11.20
CA GLN A 53 12.61 -18.57 -12.55
C GLN A 53 11.53 -18.19 -13.58
N CYS A 54 10.57 -17.35 -13.18
CA CYS A 54 9.49 -16.98 -14.07
C CYS A 54 10.01 -16.22 -15.30
N THR A 55 9.61 -16.68 -16.49
CA THR A 55 9.93 -16.02 -17.75
C THR A 55 8.66 -15.79 -18.56
N THR A 56 8.57 -14.62 -19.20
CA THR A 56 7.42 -14.25 -20.05
C THR A 56 7.22 -15.16 -21.27
N LYS A 57 8.15 -16.08 -21.52
CA LYS A 57 8.10 -17.01 -22.64
C LYS A 57 6.98 -18.05 -22.49
N ASN A 58 6.70 -18.51 -21.27
CA ASN A 58 5.81 -19.65 -21.02
C ASN A 58 4.73 -19.40 -19.96
N GLU A 59 4.86 -18.36 -19.14
CA GLU A 59 3.94 -18.05 -18.05
C GLU A 59 3.88 -16.54 -17.78
N THR A 60 2.83 -16.10 -17.09
CA THR A 60 2.67 -14.71 -16.66
C THR A 60 3.32 -14.54 -15.29
N CYS A 61 4.30 -13.66 -15.15
CA CYS A 61 4.99 -13.40 -13.88
C CYS A 61 4.25 -12.35 -13.04
N CYS A 62 4.07 -12.62 -11.75
CA CYS A 62 3.40 -11.67 -10.84
C CYS A 62 4.19 -10.37 -10.72
N ALA A 63 5.52 -10.44 -10.69
CA ALA A 63 6.42 -9.29 -10.69
C ALA A 63 6.13 -8.30 -11.84
N TYR A 64 5.87 -8.80 -13.07
CA TYR A 64 5.56 -7.93 -14.20
C TYR A 64 4.18 -7.30 -14.12
N ILE A 65 3.17 -8.04 -13.62
CA ILE A 65 1.84 -7.47 -13.35
C ILE A 65 1.94 -6.35 -12.30
N LEU A 66 2.70 -6.57 -11.24
CA LEU A 66 2.93 -5.58 -10.18
C LEU A 66 3.69 -4.35 -10.70
N LYS A 67 4.72 -4.56 -11.52
CA LYS A 67 5.41 -3.47 -12.22
C LYS A 67 4.44 -2.67 -13.07
N ASP A 68 3.66 -3.32 -13.92
CA ASP A 68 2.66 -2.70 -14.78
C ASP A 68 1.64 -1.88 -13.98
N PHE A 69 1.26 -2.37 -12.80
CA PHE A 69 0.40 -1.64 -11.88
C PHE A 69 1.09 -0.40 -11.31
N LEU A 70 2.37 -0.49 -10.93
CA LEU A 70 3.16 0.65 -10.49
C LEU A 70 3.36 1.69 -11.60
N VAL A 71 3.49 1.29 -12.88
CA VAL A 71 3.51 2.20 -14.03
C VAL A 71 2.21 2.99 -14.16
N PHE A 72 1.08 2.30 -14.02
CA PHE A 72 -0.22 2.97 -14.02
C PHE A 72 -0.30 4.00 -12.88
N LEU A 73 0.07 3.61 -11.66
CA LEU A 73 0.03 4.48 -10.49
C LEU A 73 0.92 5.72 -10.70
N ASP A 74 2.15 5.53 -11.17
CA ASP A 74 3.09 6.60 -11.48
C ASP A 74 2.49 7.62 -12.46
N GLY A 75 1.93 7.14 -13.57
CA GLY A 75 1.24 7.99 -14.55
C GLY A 75 0.02 8.70 -13.97
N PHE A 76 -0.79 8.01 -13.15
CA PHE A 76 -1.95 8.59 -12.47
C PHE A 76 -1.51 9.71 -11.51
N PHE A 77 -0.54 9.43 -10.65
CA PHE A 77 -0.07 10.36 -9.63
C PHE A 77 0.53 11.62 -10.27
N ARG A 78 1.32 11.48 -11.35
CA ARG A 78 1.85 12.63 -12.10
C ARG A 78 0.74 13.51 -12.69
N ARG A 79 -0.31 12.92 -13.27
CA ARG A 79 -1.43 13.69 -13.84
C ARG A 79 -2.20 14.48 -12.79
N HIS A 80 -2.29 13.95 -11.57
CA HIS A 80 -2.98 14.59 -10.45
C HIS A 80 -2.06 15.41 -9.54
N ASN A 81 -0.79 15.61 -9.91
CA ASN A 81 0.20 16.29 -9.09
C ASN A 81 0.27 15.70 -7.66
N LEU A 82 0.08 14.39 -7.54
CA LEU A 82 0.22 13.62 -6.32
C LEU A 82 1.64 13.10 -6.24
N THR A 83 2.25 13.26 -5.07
CA THR A 83 3.63 12.84 -4.86
C THR A 83 3.67 11.55 -4.07
N TYR A 84 4.54 10.63 -4.51
CA TYR A 84 4.79 9.36 -3.86
C TYR A 84 6.27 8.96 -3.96
N VAL A 85 6.65 7.93 -3.20
CA VAL A 85 7.94 7.24 -3.26
C VAL A 85 7.72 5.74 -3.10
N ILE A 86 8.51 4.91 -3.77
CA ILE A 86 8.56 3.47 -3.49
C ILE A 86 9.30 3.23 -2.17
N ILE A 87 8.78 2.32 -1.35
CA ILE A 87 9.31 2.00 -0.02
C ILE A 87 9.30 0.49 0.22
N TYR A 88 9.75 0.05 1.40
CA TYR A 88 9.71 -1.36 1.85
C TYR A 88 10.17 -2.37 0.80
N GLY A 89 9.38 -3.41 0.54
CA GLY A 89 9.77 -4.54 -0.31
C GLY A 89 9.98 -4.12 -1.76
N THR A 90 9.22 -3.12 -2.20
CA THR A 90 9.35 -2.54 -3.55
C THR A 90 10.69 -1.83 -3.72
N LEU A 91 11.07 -0.98 -2.75
CA LEU A 91 12.38 -0.32 -2.79
C LEU A 91 13.53 -1.32 -2.63
N LEU A 92 13.38 -2.32 -1.77
CA LEU A 92 14.38 -3.37 -1.60
C LEU A 92 14.64 -4.11 -2.91
N GLY A 93 13.58 -4.53 -3.61
CA GLY A 93 13.69 -5.19 -4.92
C GLY A 93 14.38 -4.29 -5.95
N ALA A 94 13.97 -3.02 -6.05
CA ALA A 94 14.56 -2.05 -6.97
C ALA A 94 16.06 -1.84 -6.74
N VAL A 95 16.50 -1.82 -5.48
CA VAL A 95 17.91 -1.53 -5.12
C VAL A 95 18.78 -2.78 -5.17
N ARG A 96 18.25 -3.93 -4.74
CA ARG A 96 19.03 -5.16 -4.65
C ARG A 96 19.06 -5.94 -5.96
N ASP A 97 17.88 -6.10 -6.56
CA ASP A 97 17.66 -7.04 -7.66
C ASP A 97 17.29 -6.30 -8.98
N HIS A 98 17.13 -4.97 -8.93
CA HIS A 98 16.67 -4.13 -10.05
C HIS A 98 15.32 -4.56 -10.64
N THR A 99 14.48 -5.21 -9.83
CA THR A 99 13.19 -5.76 -10.24
C THR A 99 12.22 -5.82 -9.06
N ILE A 100 10.96 -6.17 -9.30
CA ILE A 100 10.02 -6.52 -8.23
C ILE A 100 10.39 -7.89 -7.66
N ILE A 101 10.41 -8.02 -6.33
CA ILE A 101 10.69 -9.30 -5.67
C ILE A 101 9.71 -10.37 -6.18
N PRO A 102 10.16 -11.45 -6.84
CA PRO A 102 9.28 -12.35 -7.61
C PRO A 102 8.14 -12.99 -6.81
N TRP A 103 8.38 -13.22 -5.52
CA TRP A 103 7.43 -13.87 -4.62
C TRP A 103 6.59 -12.90 -3.78
N THR A 104 6.64 -11.59 -4.06
CA THR A 104 5.77 -10.60 -3.40
C THR A 104 4.38 -10.56 -4.03
N HIS A 105 3.37 -10.23 -3.23
CA HIS A 105 1.98 -10.09 -3.67
C HIS A 105 1.58 -8.64 -3.96
N ASP A 106 2.43 -7.69 -3.58
CA ASP A 106 2.10 -6.28 -3.52
C ASP A 106 3.26 -5.35 -3.87
N ILE A 107 2.86 -4.09 -4.09
CA ILE A 107 3.75 -2.94 -4.20
C ILE A 107 3.52 -2.03 -2.99
N ASP A 108 4.60 -1.53 -2.40
CA ASP A 108 4.57 -0.60 -1.27
C ASP A 108 4.97 0.79 -1.73
N VAL A 109 4.09 1.79 -1.52
CA VAL A 109 4.43 3.20 -1.78
C VAL A 109 4.02 4.11 -0.63
N GLY A 110 4.87 5.08 -0.32
CA GLY A 110 4.55 6.19 0.57
C GLY A 110 4.03 7.39 -0.23
N TYR A 111 2.97 8.06 0.23
CA TYR A 111 2.39 9.22 -0.48
C TYR A 111 2.07 10.40 0.47
N PHE A 112 2.19 11.64 -0.01
CA PHE A 112 2.30 12.83 0.85
C PHE A 112 1.03 13.67 1.02
N ASN A 113 -0.01 13.45 0.21
CA ASN A 113 -1.25 14.22 0.23
C ASN A 113 -2.48 13.29 0.41
N SER A 114 -2.79 12.94 1.67
CA SER A 114 -3.91 12.06 2.02
C SER A 114 -5.26 12.61 1.63
N THR A 115 -5.51 13.90 1.86
CA THR A 115 -6.83 14.48 1.65
C THR A 115 -7.24 14.43 0.18
N TYR A 116 -6.34 14.73 -0.76
CA TYR A 116 -6.70 14.74 -2.17
C TYR A 116 -6.88 13.34 -2.76
N LEU A 117 -6.01 12.37 -2.41
CA LEU A 117 -6.14 10.98 -2.86
C LEU A 117 -7.50 10.36 -2.47
N HIS A 118 -8.05 10.77 -1.32
CA HIS A 118 -9.33 10.29 -0.81
C HIS A 118 -10.54 11.10 -1.26
N SER A 119 -10.35 12.07 -2.16
CA SER A 119 -11.46 12.83 -2.73
C SER A 119 -12.38 11.95 -3.60
N ASN A 120 -13.66 12.29 -3.66
CA ASN A 120 -14.63 11.58 -4.50
C ASN A 120 -14.27 11.62 -5.99
N GLU A 121 -13.57 12.67 -6.42
CA GLU A 121 -13.07 12.82 -7.79
C GLU A 121 -12.04 11.72 -8.10
N ILE A 122 -10.96 11.63 -7.31
CA ILE A 122 -9.92 10.62 -7.50
C ILE A 122 -10.46 9.21 -7.36
N ARG A 123 -11.32 8.97 -6.36
CA ARG A 123 -11.96 7.66 -6.16
C ARG A 123 -12.80 7.26 -7.37
N SER A 124 -13.61 8.18 -7.91
CA SER A 124 -14.44 7.93 -9.09
C SER A 124 -13.58 7.67 -10.33
N GLU A 125 -12.54 8.48 -10.57
CA GLU A 125 -11.66 8.29 -11.73
C GLU A 125 -10.93 6.95 -11.66
N LEU A 126 -10.37 6.58 -10.51
CA LEU A 126 -9.77 5.25 -10.31
C LEU A 126 -10.79 4.15 -10.58
N TYR A 127 -12.01 4.29 -10.06
CA TYR A 127 -13.10 3.32 -10.26
C TYR A 127 -13.48 3.17 -11.73
N GLU A 128 -13.62 4.27 -12.47
CA GLU A 128 -13.94 4.31 -13.89
C GLU A 128 -12.80 3.74 -14.76
N ASN A 129 -11.55 3.98 -14.35
CA ASN A 129 -10.36 3.32 -14.92
C ASN A 129 -10.17 1.89 -14.39
N GLY A 130 -11.14 1.38 -13.63
CA GLY A 130 -11.22 -0.03 -13.27
C GLY A 130 -10.26 -0.48 -12.16
N TYR A 131 -9.90 0.46 -11.29
CA TYR A 131 -9.16 0.25 -10.06
C TYR A 131 -10.05 0.53 -8.84
N HIS A 132 -9.86 -0.18 -7.75
CA HIS A 132 -10.62 -0.02 -6.52
C HIS A 132 -9.69 0.47 -5.43
N LEU A 133 -9.94 1.70 -4.94
CA LEU A 133 -9.27 2.26 -3.77
C LEU A 133 -10.12 1.99 -2.53
N PHE A 134 -9.56 1.27 -1.56
CA PHE A 134 -10.25 0.91 -0.31
C PHE A 134 -9.32 0.99 0.89
N GLU A 135 -9.91 1.00 2.08
CA GLU A 135 -9.16 0.97 3.33
C GLU A 135 -9.16 -0.45 3.88
N ALA A 136 -8.00 -0.93 4.30
CA ALA A 136 -7.85 -2.20 4.99
C ALA A 136 -6.78 -2.07 6.07
N LEU A 137 -7.08 -2.51 7.29
CA LEU A 137 -6.11 -2.59 8.38
C LEU A 137 -5.35 -1.28 8.68
N GLY A 138 -5.99 -0.12 8.45
CA GLY A 138 -5.40 1.20 8.72
C GLY A 138 -4.50 1.74 7.61
N MET A 139 -4.55 1.15 6.41
CA MET A 139 -3.88 1.65 5.21
C MET A 139 -4.81 1.64 4.00
N SER A 140 -4.54 2.56 3.09
CA SER A 140 -5.21 2.61 1.79
C SER A 140 -4.61 1.53 0.88
N ARG A 141 -5.45 0.87 0.09
CA ARG A 141 -5.05 -0.17 -0.86
C ARG A 141 -5.68 0.08 -2.22
N LEU A 142 -4.90 -0.11 -3.26
CA LEU A 142 -5.37 -0.05 -4.64
C LEU A 142 -5.28 -1.44 -5.27
N CYS A 143 -6.36 -1.92 -5.87
CA CYS A 143 -6.36 -3.17 -6.63
C CYS A 143 -7.07 -3.01 -7.97
N VAL A 144 -6.89 -3.97 -8.87
CA VAL A 144 -7.68 -4.06 -10.11
C VAL A 144 -9.10 -4.52 -9.77
N ARG A 145 -10.14 -3.85 -10.28
CA ARG A 145 -11.56 -4.21 -10.03
C ARG A 145 -11.96 -5.53 -10.67
N LYS A 146 -12.84 -6.28 -10.00
CA LYS A 146 -13.58 -7.43 -10.58
C LYS A 146 -14.41 -7.00 -11.77
N ASN A 147 -14.50 -7.87 -12.79
CA ASN A 147 -15.31 -7.68 -13.99
C ASN A 147 -14.97 -6.41 -14.79
N ASN A 148 -13.81 -5.82 -14.54
CA ASN A 148 -13.31 -4.72 -15.34
C ASN A 148 -13.09 -5.20 -16.78
N SER A 149 -13.86 -4.65 -17.71
CA SER A 149 -13.73 -4.92 -19.14
C SER A 149 -12.57 -4.14 -19.78
N ILE A 150 -11.66 -3.54 -19.01
CA ILE A 150 -10.51 -2.79 -19.55
C ILE A 150 -9.57 -3.74 -20.28
N LYS A 151 -9.86 -3.73 -21.57
CA LYS A 151 -9.30 -4.48 -22.68
C LYS A 151 -8.04 -3.86 -23.26
N ASN A 152 -7.44 -2.85 -22.62
CA ASN A 152 -6.45 -2.00 -23.32
C ASN A 152 -5.03 -1.94 -22.74
N TRP A 153 -4.69 -2.62 -21.64
CA TRP A 153 -3.26 -2.70 -21.24
C TRP A 153 -2.84 -4.04 -20.61
N LEU A 154 -3.59 -4.56 -19.65
CA LEU A 154 -3.31 -5.88 -19.06
C LEU A 154 -3.56 -7.05 -20.06
N THR A 155 -4.32 -6.81 -21.12
CA THR A 155 -4.72 -7.82 -22.14
C THR A 155 -3.61 -8.27 -23.07
N THR A 156 -2.45 -7.60 -23.12
CA THR A 156 -1.33 -8.10 -23.94
C THR A 156 -0.54 -9.22 -23.27
N GLN A 157 -0.79 -9.56 -22.00
CA GLN A 157 -0.04 -10.60 -21.26
C GLN A 157 -0.90 -11.55 -20.40
N ILE A 158 -2.22 -11.37 -20.32
CA ILE A 158 -3.10 -12.30 -19.59
C ILE A 158 -3.42 -13.51 -20.47
N VAL A 159 -2.71 -14.62 -20.23
CA VAL A 159 -3.12 -15.94 -20.71
C VAL A 159 -4.26 -16.44 -19.81
N HIS A 160 -5.47 -16.50 -20.34
CA HIS A 160 -6.62 -17.10 -19.65
C HIS A 160 -6.41 -18.61 -19.44
N ARG A 161 -6.01 -19.01 -18.22
CA ARG A 161 -6.21 -20.39 -17.73
C ARG A 161 -6.86 -20.39 -16.34
N LYS A 162 -7.42 -21.54 -15.99
CA LYS A 162 -8.49 -21.79 -15.02
C LYS A 162 -8.07 -21.45 -13.56
N PRO A 163 -8.93 -20.79 -12.75
CA PRO A 163 -8.57 -20.28 -11.43
C PRO A 163 -8.28 -21.39 -10.39
N PRO A 164 -7.32 -21.19 -9.47
CA PRO A 164 -7.23 -21.94 -8.21
C PRO A 164 -8.33 -21.51 -7.23
N THR A 165 -8.58 -22.37 -6.24
CA THR A 165 -9.81 -22.40 -5.42
C THR A 165 -9.56 -22.06 -3.95
N VAL A 166 -8.62 -21.18 -3.61
CA VAL A 166 -8.27 -20.94 -2.20
C VAL A 166 -8.26 -19.45 -1.83
N MET A 167 -8.80 -19.17 -0.65
CA MET A 167 -8.97 -17.87 0.01
C MET A 167 -7.63 -17.15 0.38
N GLY A 168 -6.53 -17.48 -0.30
CA GLY A 168 -5.22 -16.82 -0.28
C GLY A 168 -4.84 -16.14 -1.61
N ASP A 169 -5.74 -16.16 -2.60
CA ASP A 169 -5.57 -15.57 -3.93
C ASP A 169 -5.85 -14.05 -3.94
N LEU A 170 -5.17 -13.28 -3.08
CA LEU A 170 -5.20 -11.82 -3.20
C LEU A 170 -4.48 -11.43 -4.49
N SER A 171 -5.27 -10.82 -5.37
CA SER A 171 -4.92 -10.01 -6.53
C SER A 171 -3.72 -9.12 -6.27
N ALA A 172 -2.80 -8.98 -7.21
CA ALA A 172 -1.78 -7.92 -7.18
C ALA A 172 -2.39 -6.58 -6.70
N TYR A 173 -1.84 -6.01 -5.62
CA TYR A 173 -2.33 -4.77 -5.01
C TYR A 173 -1.18 -3.81 -4.70
N ILE A 174 -1.52 -2.54 -4.47
CA ILE A 174 -0.60 -1.52 -3.98
C ILE A 174 -1.04 -1.11 -2.58
N ASP A 175 -0.15 -1.27 -1.60
CA ASP A 175 -0.28 -0.65 -0.29
C ASP A 175 0.16 0.83 -0.38
N LEU A 176 -0.77 1.72 -0.07
CA LEU A 176 -0.61 3.17 -0.10
C LEU A 176 -0.46 3.69 1.33
N TYR A 177 0.79 3.95 1.71
CA TYR A 177 1.15 4.42 3.05
C TYR A 177 1.13 5.94 3.13
N THR A 178 0.28 6.49 3.99
CA THR A 178 0.24 7.93 4.21
C THR A 178 1.53 8.40 4.88
N ALA A 179 2.27 9.27 4.19
CA ALA A 179 3.43 9.97 4.71
C ALA A 179 3.01 11.37 5.20
N ALA A 180 3.05 11.59 6.51
CA ALA A 180 2.74 12.88 7.12
C ALA A 180 4.02 13.65 7.44
N LYS A 181 4.00 14.96 7.21
CA LYS A 181 5.10 15.84 7.58
C LYS A 181 5.28 15.84 9.11
N SER A 182 6.44 15.39 9.56
CA SER A 182 6.78 15.26 10.97
C SER A 182 7.50 16.52 11.50
N ALA A 183 8.50 17.00 10.75
CA ALA A 183 9.27 18.18 11.13
C ALA A 183 9.81 18.91 9.89
N THR A 184 10.22 20.16 10.05
CA THR A 184 11.05 20.87 9.06
C THR A 184 12.34 21.26 9.75
N ASN A 185 13.48 20.94 9.16
CA ASN A 185 14.75 21.47 9.63
C ASN A 185 14.75 23.00 9.39
N PRO A 186 14.86 23.83 10.44
CA PRO A 186 14.73 25.27 10.31
C PRO A 186 15.91 25.93 9.57
N ILE A 187 17.03 25.23 9.40
CA ILE A 187 18.25 25.74 8.76
C ILE A 187 18.28 25.34 7.27
N SER A 188 18.04 24.07 6.96
CA SER A 188 18.07 23.59 5.57
C SER A 188 16.72 23.68 4.85
N ASN A 189 15.64 24.01 5.57
CA ASN A 189 14.24 23.98 5.09
C ASN A 189 13.78 22.61 4.57
N ILE A 190 14.52 21.55 4.91
CA ILE A 190 14.21 20.17 4.51
C ILE A 190 13.12 19.60 5.43
N SER A 191 12.07 19.05 4.84
CA SER A 191 10.98 18.41 5.59
C SER A 191 11.24 16.92 5.80
N VAL A 192 10.98 16.43 7.01
CA VAL A 192 11.02 15.01 7.38
C VAL A 192 9.60 14.50 7.46
N TYR A 193 9.35 13.29 6.97
CA TYR A 193 8.02 12.69 6.94
C TYR A 193 8.01 11.36 7.70
N THR A 194 6.85 10.95 8.17
CA THR A 194 6.65 9.69 8.89
C THR A 194 5.50 8.93 8.24
N ILE A 195 5.69 7.63 8.02
CA ILE A 195 4.60 6.74 7.63
C ILE A 195 3.69 6.53 8.83
N LEU A 196 2.42 6.92 8.67
CA LEU A 196 1.45 6.91 9.77
C LEU A 196 1.08 5.50 10.25
N ALA A 197 1.12 4.49 9.38
CA ALA A 197 0.64 3.15 9.69
C ALA A 197 1.49 2.41 10.74
N ASN A 198 2.79 2.69 10.82
CA ASN A 198 3.72 1.96 11.68
C ASN A 198 4.76 2.85 12.36
N ASN A 199 4.60 4.18 12.29
CA ASN A 199 5.55 5.16 12.81
C ASN A 199 6.97 5.05 12.23
N ASN A 200 7.13 4.37 11.08
CA ASN A 200 8.43 4.32 10.41
C ASN A 200 8.77 5.70 9.86
N PHE A 201 9.98 6.16 10.17
CA PHE A 201 10.47 7.44 9.70
C PHE A 201 10.90 7.33 8.24
N LEU A 202 10.39 8.25 7.41
CA LEU A 202 11.01 8.55 6.13
C LEU A 202 12.04 9.66 6.38
N THR A 203 13.29 9.34 6.13
CA THR A 203 14.39 10.30 6.03
C THR A 203 14.06 11.33 4.94
N PRO A 204 14.68 12.53 4.98
CA PRO A 204 14.22 13.66 4.18
C PRO A 204 14.04 13.30 2.71
N ILE A 205 12.85 13.56 2.19
CA ILE A 205 12.50 13.30 0.80
C ILE A 205 12.93 14.53 0.00
N SER A 206 13.92 14.37 -0.88
CA SER A 206 14.04 15.20 -2.08
C SER A 206 13.29 14.48 -3.19
N PHE A 207 12.39 15.19 -3.84
CA PHE A 207 11.50 14.65 -4.86
C PHE A 207 12.20 14.35 -6.21
N GLU A 208 13.51 14.08 -6.19
CA GLU A 208 14.35 13.93 -7.39
C GLU A 208 15.14 12.61 -7.44
N ARG A 209 15.05 11.76 -6.41
CA ARG A 209 15.73 10.46 -6.39
C ARG A 209 14.87 9.39 -7.03
N MET A 210 15.49 8.61 -7.91
CA MET A 210 14.84 7.55 -8.68
C MET A 210 15.54 6.21 -8.44
N ALA A 211 14.78 5.13 -8.37
CA ALA A 211 15.27 3.75 -8.38
C ALA A 211 14.74 3.02 -9.62
N GLU A 212 15.53 2.10 -10.16
CA GLU A 212 15.20 1.36 -11.37
C GLU A 212 14.53 0.01 -11.04
N ILE A 213 13.47 -0.33 -11.78
CA ILE A 213 12.79 -1.62 -11.77
C ILE A 213 12.57 -2.03 -13.24
N ASP A 214 13.26 -3.07 -13.69
CA ASP A 214 13.20 -3.62 -15.04
C ASP A 214 13.31 -2.52 -16.13
N GLY A 215 14.31 -1.64 -16.02
CA GLY A 215 14.57 -0.55 -16.97
C GLY A 215 13.66 0.68 -16.87
N GLN A 216 12.79 0.76 -15.85
CA GLN A 216 11.95 1.93 -15.60
C GLN A 216 12.25 2.55 -14.24
N THR A 217 12.24 3.88 -14.17
CA THR A 217 12.61 4.62 -12.96
C THR A 217 11.40 5.13 -12.19
N PHE A 218 11.42 4.94 -10.87
CA PHE A 218 10.35 5.38 -9.97
C PHE A 218 10.91 6.21 -8.80
N PRO A 219 10.16 7.22 -8.31
CA PRO A 219 10.60 8.06 -7.20
C PRO A 219 10.89 7.25 -5.94
N THR A 220 11.94 7.61 -5.19
CA THR A 220 12.32 6.98 -3.93
C THR A 220 12.75 8.02 -2.89
N VAL A 221 13.04 7.55 -1.67
CA VAL A 221 13.59 8.36 -0.57
C VAL A 221 15.06 8.72 -0.82
N ASP A 222 15.57 9.78 -0.21
CA ASP A 222 16.98 10.20 -0.45
C ASP A 222 18.00 9.25 0.16
N ASN A 223 17.78 8.88 1.41
CA ASN A 223 18.69 8.06 2.19
C ASN A 223 18.30 6.59 2.05
N VAL A 224 18.33 6.09 0.80
CA VAL A 224 17.91 4.73 0.43
C VAL A 224 18.61 3.68 1.29
N HIS A 225 19.93 3.79 1.46
CA HIS A 225 20.72 2.83 2.21
C HIS A 225 20.30 2.79 3.68
N GLU A 226 20.21 3.96 4.33
CA GLU A 226 19.81 4.09 5.73
C GLU A 226 18.39 3.58 5.95
N HIS A 227 17.48 3.86 5.01
CA HIS A 227 16.10 3.37 5.06
C HIS A 227 16.05 1.85 4.94
N LEU A 228 16.82 1.23 4.04
CA LEU A 228 16.86 -0.21 3.89
C LEU A 228 17.57 -0.90 5.08
N VAL A 229 18.62 -0.30 5.63
CA VAL A 229 19.25 -0.78 6.87
C VAL A 229 18.30 -0.71 8.06
N TYR A 230 17.52 0.37 8.19
CA TYR A 230 16.53 0.50 9.26
C TYR A 230 15.46 -0.60 9.20
N ASN A 231 14.96 -0.90 7.99
CA ASN A 231 13.86 -1.87 7.82
C ASN A 231 14.34 -3.33 7.78
N TYR A 232 15.51 -3.61 7.21
CA TYR A 232 15.97 -4.97 6.89
C TYR A 232 17.34 -5.33 7.49
N GLY A 233 17.99 -4.38 8.19
CA GLY A 233 19.32 -4.54 8.78
C GLY A 233 20.46 -4.42 7.78
N ASN A 234 21.69 -4.45 8.29
CA ASN A 234 22.92 -4.27 7.50
C ASN A 234 23.14 -5.32 6.38
N ARG A 235 22.37 -6.41 6.39
CA ARG A 235 22.49 -7.50 5.41
C ARG A 235 21.41 -7.48 4.33
N TYR A 236 20.67 -6.37 4.18
CA TYR A 236 19.56 -6.29 3.23
C TYR A 236 19.94 -6.62 1.78
N MET A 237 21.19 -6.36 1.39
CA MET A 237 21.75 -6.71 0.06
C MET A 237 22.08 -8.19 -0.13
N THR A 238 21.89 -9.04 0.89
CA THR A 238 22.17 -10.47 0.77
C THR A 238 21.09 -11.11 -0.08
N GLU A 239 21.49 -11.85 -1.12
CA GLU A 239 20.58 -12.64 -1.94
C GLU A 239 19.76 -13.59 -1.06
N ILE A 240 18.44 -13.60 -1.31
CA ILE A 240 17.54 -14.55 -0.66
C ILE A 240 17.63 -15.84 -1.48
N ARG A 241 18.34 -16.83 -0.92
CA ARG A 241 18.53 -18.16 -1.51
C ARG A 241 17.27 -19.00 -1.44
#